data_AF-A0A954MVI7-F1
#
_entry.id   AF-A0A954MVI7-F1
#
_cell.length_a   1.000
_cell.length_b   1.000
_cell.length_c   1.000
_cell.angle_alpha   90.00
_cell.angle_beta   90.00
_cell.angle_gamma   90.00
#
_symmetry.space_group_name_H-M   'P 1'
#
loop_
_entity.id
_entity.type
_entity.pdbx_description
1 polymer ?
#
loop_
_entity_poly.entity_id
_entity_poly.type
_entity_poly.pdbx_seq_one_letter_code
_entity_poly.pdbx_strand_id
1 'polypeptide(L)'
;MKRAVAVLLILGCAWQSRADEPARFVDHSLMVDENFPCTWPAAPFPRFHLIREQKIGPSSVYNIDALLIDGNTGTQYDVPPHSVARPELNRPKSGPYGLAYTDKIEAWQFGGEACVVDVRELLDQAPNGVSPLVKPEHVQVFEKQHRLLRFGDTVLFRSDYSDKYYKPLPEGSRFIANAVDRKSPGYPDPNPECMEFLATRGVMSLGTDSASMGPLPDLAEPTHYAGLRHGMIWTESATNLGGIPATGAFYCLLSPKHANGPYAEARTFSIVGGPAARLIESARNRRAIDLSPTLSPELPITHPGIGSGTHRQVYLKVDFLYSDYLDMWHHTHWMDAMAGTHLVPPSFSVPGLGEVPEYAPEVRGWLQEYEQKYSKLGRSDRTTEKVPLEWTCGELRVIDVRSLRGEANEQRPTSPEITVGLIEEYERAHGDLKANEIVLFRTGHVGEHLRGAPNEKGMWVEPLTGKSPGWPAPGPDAIVYLKSRGIRCVATDAPDLGGVDPRRAAMTYWALGSNDMVGVEFLYNAEQLPERAYFTFAAIKIRGCHGGSGRAIAWY
;
A
#
# COMPACT_ATOMS: atom_id res chain seq x y z
N MET A 1 -0.66 57.70 -47.33
CA MET A 1 0.25 56.74 -46.67
C MET A 1 -0.22 56.51 -45.23
N LYS A 2 -0.95 55.42 -44.98
CA LYS A 2 -1.43 55.04 -43.65
C LYS A 2 -0.38 54.13 -43.00
N ARG A 3 0.17 54.53 -41.85
CA ARG A 3 1.09 53.71 -41.04
C ARG A 3 0.26 52.72 -40.22
N ALA A 4 0.46 51.43 -40.48
CA ALA A 4 -0.08 50.35 -39.66
C ALA A 4 0.83 50.14 -38.44
N VAL A 5 0.25 50.20 -37.24
CA VAL A 5 0.89 49.80 -35.99
C VAL A 5 0.68 48.30 -35.85
N ALA A 6 1.75 47.52 -35.87
CA ALA A 6 1.73 46.10 -35.56
C ALA A 6 1.70 45.94 -34.04
N VAL A 7 0.58 45.41 -33.50
CA VAL A 7 0.48 44.97 -32.10
C VAL A 7 1.03 43.55 -32.04
N LEU A 8 2.18 43.39 -31.39
CA LEU A 8 2.72 42.07 -31.03
C LEU A 8 1.89 41.53 -29.86
N LEU A 9 1.02 40.56 -30.13
CA LEU A 9 0.37 39.74 -29.10
C LEU A 9 1.38 38.67 -28.64
N ILE A 10 2.05 38.93 -27.52
CA ILE A 10 2.82 37.91 -26.81
C ILE A 10 1.80 37.03 -26.06
N LEU A 11 1.49 35.87 -26.64
CA LEU A 11 0.82 34.77 -25.96
C LEU A 11 1.79 34.19 -24.93
N GLY A 12 1.81 34.76 -23.73
CA GLY A 12 2.44 34.12 -22.58
C GLY A 12 1.63 32.89 -22.19
N CYS A 13 2.16 31.69 -22.44
CA CYS A 13 1.69 30.49 -21.75
C CYS A 13 1.96 30.68 -20.25
N ALA A 14 0.93 31.09 -19.51
CA ALA A 14 0.97 31.12 -18.06
C ALA A 14 1.08 29.68 -17.54
N TRP A 15 2.29 29.26 -17.17
CA TRP A 15 2.49 28.19 -16.22
C TRP A 15 2.03 28.72 -14.85
N GLN A 16 0.74 28.63 -14.57
CA GLN A 16 0.27 28.76 -13.19
C GLN A 16 0.84 27.58 -12.40
N SER A 17 1.57 27.87 -11.33
CA SER A 17 2.07 26.86 -10.41
C SER A 17 0.89 26.14 -9.76
N ARG A 18 0.66 24.88 -10.15
CA ARG A 18 -0.33 23.98 -9.52
C ARG A 18 -0.05 23.66 -8.04
N ALA A 19 0.99 24.25 -7.46
CA ALA A 19 1.35 24.09 -6.04
C ALA A 19 0.26 24.67 -5.10
N ASP A 20 -0.52 25.64 -5.57
CA ASP A 20 -1.61 26.25 -4.79
C ASP A 20 -2.96 25.52 -4.94
N GLU A 21 -3.04 24.51 -5.81
CA GLU A 21 -4.26 23.69 -5.95
C GLU A 21 -4.34 22.65 -4.81
N PRO A 22 -5.54 22.40 -4.24
CA PRO A 22 -5.69 21.37 -3.23
C PRO A 22 -5.29 19.99 -3.77
N ALA A 23 -4.69 19.17 -2.92
CA ALA A 23 -4.27 17.82 -3.29
C ALA A 23 -5.49 16.99 -3.73
N ARG A 24 -5.40 16.37 -4.90
CA ARG A 24 -6.39 15.41 -5.41
C ARG A 24 -5.74 14.05 -5.60
N PHE A 25 -6.35 13.04 -4.99
CA PHE A 25 -5.90 11.65 -5.11
C PHE A 25 -6.64 10.94 -6.25
N VAL A 26 -5.91 10.14 -7.02
CA VAL A 26 -6.46 9.24 -8.03
C VAL A 26 -5.97 7.83 -7.72
N ASP A 27 -6.90 6.94 -7.36
CA ASP A 27 -6.61 5.54 -7.09
C ASP A 27 -6.46 4.79 -8.42
N HIS A 28 -5.27 4.24 -8.66
CA HIS A 28 -4.88 3.53 -9.87
C HIS A 28 -4.93 2.01 -9.70
N SER A 29 -5.62 1.53 -8.66
CA SER A 29 -5.73 0.09 -8.38
C SER A 29 -7.08 -0.50 -8.70
N LEU A 30 -7.01 -1.71 -9.25
CA LEU A 30 -8.14 -2.59 -9.48
C LEU A 30 -8.72 -3.04 -8.14
N MET A 31 -10.03 -3.27 -8.13
CA MET A 31 -10.72 -3.85 -6.99
C MET A 31 -10.41 -5.34 -6.93
N VAL A 32 -9.79 -5.82 -5.84
CA VAL A 32 -9.60 -7.25 -5.61
C VAL A 32 -10.87 -7.84 -5.00
N ASP A 33 -11.42 -8.84 -5.70
CA ASP A 33 -12.64 -9.56 -5.30
C ASP A 33 -12.71 -10.88 -6.09
N GLU A 34 -13.23 -11.94 -5.47
CA GLU A 34 -13.33 -13.28 -6.08
C GLU A 34 -14.20 -13.30 -7.35
N ASN A 35 -15.09 -12.31 -7.54
CA ASN A 35 -15.94 -12.18 -8.71
C ASN A 35 -15.29 -11.38 -9.85
N PHE A 36 -14.06 -10.89 -9.69
CA PHE A 36 -13.32 -10.17 -10.72
C PHE A 36 -12.19 -11.05 -11.28
N PRO A 37 -11.70 -10.78 -12.51
CA PRO A 37 -10.53 -11.46 -13.08
C PRO A 37 -9.23 -10.95 -12.42
N CYS A 38 -9.15 -11.02 -11.09
CA CYS A 38 -8.04 -10.49 -10.31
C CYS A 38 -6.85 -11.45 -10.22
N THR A 39 -7.00 -12.74 -10.56
CA THR A 39 -5.90 -13.70 -10.55
C THR A 39 -5.56 -14.18 -11.95
N TRP A 40 -4.29 -14.52 -12.18
CA TRP A 40 -3.86 -15.09 -13.46
C TRP A 40 -4.62 -16.40 -13.77
N PRO A 41 -5.30 -16.53 -14.92
CA PRO A 41 -6.24 -17.61 -15.17
C PRO A 41 -5.57 -18.86 -15.76
N ALA A 42 -4.43 -19.28 -15.21
CA ALA A 42 -3.71 -20.46 -15.67
C ALA A 42 -3.18 -21.31 -14.51
N ALA A 43 -3.21 -22.63 -14.66
CA ALA A 43 -2.55 -23.51 -13.70
C ALA A 43 -1.02 -23.32 -13.76
N PRO A 44 -0.30 -23.34 -12.62
CA PRO A 44 -0.78 -23.65 -11.26
C PRO A 44 -1.06 -22.43 -10.38
N PHE A 45 -1.34 -21.25 -10.94
CA PHE A 45 -1.56 -20.03 -10.14
C PHE A 45 -2.77 -20.18 -9.19
N PRO A 46 -2.61 -19.88 -7.89
CA PRO A 46 -3.69 -19.98 -6.92
C PRO A 46 -4.70 -18.85 -7.12
N ARG A 47 -5.95 -19.12 -6.71
CA ARG A 47 -7.01 -18.10 -6.70
C ARG A 47 -6.95 -17.30 -5.41
N PHE A 48 -7.33 -16.04 -5.52
CA PHE A 48 -7.51 -15.15 -4.38
C PHE A 48 -8.68 -15.66 -3.53
N HIS A 49 -8.51 -15.63 -2.20
CA HIS A 49 -9.57 -15.87 -1.24
C HIS A 49 -9.55 -14.88 -0.08
N LEU A 50 -10.72 -14.39 0.29
CA LEU A 50 -10.96 -13.63 1.53
C LEU A 50 -11.75 -14.52 2.50
N ILE A 51 -11.11 -14.94 3.59
CA ILE A 51 -11.68 -15.85 4.59
C ILE A 51 -12.05 -15.02 5.82
N ARG A 52 -13.32 -15.08 6.24
CA ARG A 52 -13.80 -14.43 7.46
C ARG A 52 -13.57 -15.35 8.66
N GLU A 53 -12.50 -15.13 9.42
CA GLU A 53 -12.15 -15.98 10.57
C GLU A 53 -13.02 -15.66 11.79
N GLN A 54 -13.23 -14.36 12.06
CA GLN A 54 -14.06 -13.92 13.17
C GLN A 54 -14.93 -12.73 12.75
N LYS A 55 -16.09 -12.62 13.40
CA LYS A 55 -17.02 -11.52 13.24
C LYS A 55 -17.34 -10.93 14.61
N ILE A 56 -17.60 -9.63 14.65
CA ILE A 56 -18.10 -8.95 15.85
C ILE A 56 -19.35 -9.67 16.38
N GLY A 57 -19.31 -10.12 17.63
CA GLY A 57 -20.35 -10.96 18.23
C GLY A 57 -19.92 -11.62 19.55
N PRO A 58 -20.44 -12.81 19.87
CA PRO A 58 -20.17 -13.48 21.15
C PRO A 58 -18.70 -13.86 21.34
N SER A 59 -18.00 -14.18 20.24
CA SER A 59 -16.63 -14.71 20.26
C SER A 59 -15.54 -13.67 19.99
N SER A 60 -15.92 -12.50 19.46
CA SER A 60 -14.96 -11.46 19.09
C SER A 60 -15.57 -10.07 19.16
N VAL A 61 -14.76 -9.10 19.56
CA VAL A 61 -15.12 -7.67 19.48
C VAL A 61 -14.66 -7.04 18.16
N TYR A 62 -14.02 -7.84 17.30
CA TYR A 62 -13.45 -7.41 16.03
C TYR A 62 -13.92 -8.30 14.87
N ASN A 63 -13.86 -7.77 13.66
CA ASN A 63 -13.89 -8.54 12.43
C ASN A 63 -12.44 -8.92 12.08
N ILE A 64 -12.18 -10.22 11.87
CA ILE A 64 -10.85 -10.76 11.60
C ILE A 64 -10.91 -11.53 10.28
N ASP A 65 -10.06 -11.12 9.34
CA ASP A 65 -10.00 -11.66 7.99
C ASP A 65 -8.63 -12.29 7.74
N ALA A 66 -8.62 -13.43 7.03
CA ALA A 66 -7.43 -14.05 6.47
C ALA A 66 -7.49 -14.01 4.94
N LEU A 67 -6.32 -13.96 4.31
CA LEU A 67 -6.14 -13.85 2.87
C LEU A 67 -5.35 -15.06 2.37
N LEU A 68 -5.81 -15.69 1.28
CA LEU A 68 -4.92 -16.37 0.35
C LEU A 68 -4.71 -15.43 -0.83
N ILE A 69 -3.50 -14.88 -0.97
CA ILE A 69 -3.21 -13.85 -1.95
C ILE A 69 -1.84 -14.08 -2.59
N ASP A 70 -1.81 -14.03 -3.92
CA ASP A 70 -0.59 -14.11 -4.72
C ASP A 70 -0.18 -12.72 -5.18
N GLY A 71 1.12 -12.51 -5.41
CA GLY A 71 1.61 -11.21 -5.83
C GLY A 71 1.08 -10.77 -7.21
N ASN A 72 0.61 -11.68 -8.07
CA ASN A 72 -0.07 -11.34 -9.32
C ASN A 72 -1.59 -11.08 -9.13
N THR A 73 -2.05 -10.76 -7.92
CA THR A 73 -3.47 -10.48 -7.64
C THR A 73 -3.84 -9.01 -7.83
N GLY A 74 -4.70 -8.72 -8.81
CA GLY A 74 -5.25 -7.39 -9.06
C GLY A 74 -4.22 -6.48 -9.71
N THR A 75 -3.93 -5.33 -9.10
CA THR A 75 -2.83 -4.45 -9.49
C THR A 75 -1.54 -4.99 -8.87
N GLN A 76 -0.49 -5.10 -9.66
CA GLN A 76 0.68 -5.91 -9.33
C GLN A 76 1.95 -5.07 -9.42
N TYR A 77 3.00 -5.55 -8.79
CA TYR A 77 4.32 -4.93 -8.71
C TYR A 77 5.38 -5.97 -9.04
N ASP A 78 6.12 -5.73 -10.13
CA ASP A 78 7.27 -6.55 -10.50
C ASP A 78 8.59 -5.87 -10.18
N VAL A 79 9.54 -6.72 -9.78
CA VAL A 79 10.91 -6.33 -9.47
C VAL A 79 11.91 -7.18 -10.25
N PRO A 80 13.20 -6.77 -10.32
CA PRO A 80 14.13 -7.44 -11.21
C PRO A 80 14.25 -8.96 -11.08
N PRO A 81 14.21 -9.59 -9.89
CA PRO A 81 14.20 -11.05 -9.75
C PRO A 81 13.05 -11.78 -10.47
N HIS A 82 12.01 -11.08 -10.96
CA HIS A 82 10.98 -11.66 -11.81
C HIS A 82 11.54 -12.21 -13.15
N SER A 83 12.65 -11.66 -13.67
CA SER A 83 13.28 -12.17 -14.90
C SER A 83 14.82 -12.06 -14.93
N VAL A 84 15.43 -11.45 -13.91
CA VAL A 84 16.88 -11.38 -13.75
C VAL A 84 17.31 -12.47 -12.77
N ALA A 85 18.11 -13.42 -13.26
CA ALA A 85 18.62 -14.50 -12.43
C ALA A 85 19.66 -13.95 -11.42
N ARG A 86 19.78 -14.62 -10.29
CA ARG A 86 20.77 -14.28 -9.27
C ARG A 86 22.21 -14.39 -9.83
N PRO A 87 23.14 -13.53 -9.40
CA PRO A 87 24.51 -13.52 -9.92
C PRO A 87 25.21 -14.89 -9.83
N GLU A 88 25.05 -15.60 -8.72
CA GLU A 88 25.72 -16.86 -8.42
C GLU A 88 25.33 -18.01 -9.36
N LEU A 89 24.20 -17.91 -10.05
CA LEU A 89 23.73 -18.91 -11.00
C LEU A 89 24.54 -18.91 -12.30
N ASN A 90 25.27 -17.83 -12.60
CA ASN A 90 26.10 -17.69 -13.81
C ASN A 90 25.35 -18.04 -15.12
N ARG A 91 24.08 -17.67 -15.20
CA ARG A 91 23.22 -17.88 -16.39
C ARG A 91 23.29 -16.66 -17.33
N PRO A 92 22.87 -16.78 -18.60
CA PRO A 92 22.92 -15.66 -19.55
C PRO A 92 22.26 -14.36 -19.07
N LYS A 93 21.21 -14.45 -18.24
CA LYS A 93 20.45 -13.33 -17.67
C LYS A 93 20.71 -13.13 -16.18
N SER A 94 21.82 -13.69 -15.66
CA SER A 94 22.29 -13.40 -14.31
C SER A 94 22.84 -11.97 -14.23
N GLY A 95 22.53 -11.26 -13.15
CA GLY A 95 23.02 -9.90 -12.95
C GLY A 95 22.82 -9.41 -11.51
N PRO A 96 23.44 -8.28 -11.12
CA PRO A 96 23.37 -7.77 -9.75
C PRO A 96 21.94 -7.49 -9.27
N TYR A 97 21.06 -7.10 -10.18
CA TYR A 97 19.65 -6.88 -9.87
C TYR A 97 18.86 -8.17 -9.61
N GLY A 98 19.42 -9.36 -9.86
CA GLY A 98 18.79 -10.63 -9.46
C GLY A 98 18.61 -10.81 -7.95
N LEU A 99 19.15 -9.88 -7.13
CA LEU A 99 18.95 -9.83 -5.67
C LEU A 99 17.99 -8.70 -5.23
N ALA A 100 17.43 -7.94 -6.16
CA ALA A 100 16.60 -6.77 -5.91
C ALA A 100 15.12 -7.15 -5.69
N TYR A 101 14.86 -8.02 -4.71
CA TYR A 101 13.51 -8.48 -4.37
C TYR A 101 12.62 -7.35 -3.82
N THR A 102 11.31 -7.57 -3.71
CA THR A 102 10.32 -6.56 -3.28
C THR A 102 10.64 -5.95 -1.90
N ASP A 103 11.28 -6.72 -1.01
CA ASP A 103 11.74 -6.26 0.31
C ASP A 103 13.10 -5.54 0.30
N LYS A 104 13.82 -5.57 -0.83
CA LYS A 104 15.15 -4.96 -1.03
C LYS A 104 15.12 -3.69 -1.88
N ILE A 105 14.07 -3.45 -2.65
CA ILE A 105 13.94 -2.23 -3.44
C ILE A 105 13.96 -1.00 -2.52
N GLU A 106 14.77 -0.02 -2.91
CA GLU A 106 14.95 1.21 -2.14
C GLU A 106 13.67 2.06 -2.15
N ALA A 107 13.35 2.66 -1.01
CA ALA A 107 12.10 3.36 -0.77
C ALA A 107 11.79 4.46 -1.81
N TRP A 108 12.81 5.13 -2.32
CA TRP A 108 12.66 6.24 -3.26
C TRP A 108 12.09 5.81 -4.61
N GLN A 109 12.28 4.55 -4.99
CA GLN A 109 11.87 4.04 -6.31
C GLN A 109 10.36 3.81 -6.40
N PHE A 110 9.67 3.72 -5.26
CA PHE A 110 8.22 3.58 -5.16
C PHE A 110 7.43 4.82 -5.59
N GLY A 111 8.11 5.94 -5.86
CA GLY A 111 7.47 7.19 -6.23
C GLY A 111 8.23 7.94 -7.31
N GLY A 112 7.52 8.79 -8.05
CA GLY A 112 8.11 9.59 -9.12
C GLY A 112 7.11 10.53 -9.79
N GLU A 113 7.60 11.35 -10.72
CA GLU A 113 6.71 12.18 -11.55
C GLU A 113 6.03 11.31 -12.61
N ALA A 114 4.70 11.21 -12.54
CA ALA A 114 3.91 10.54 -13.57
C ALA A 114 4.14 11.18 -14.94
N CYS A 115 4.55 10.38 -15.91
CA CYS A 115 4.70 10.73 -17.32
C CYS A 115 3.78 9.82 -18.13
N VAL A 116 2.57 10.30 -18.45
CA VAL A 116 1.53 9.51 -19.11
C VAL A 116 1.75 9.49 -20.62
N VAL A 117 2.23 8.36 -21.14
CA VAL A 117 2.36 8.09 -22.56
C VAL A 117 1.03 7.51 -23.05
N ASP A 118 0.25 8.34 -23.74
CA ASP A 118 -1.03 7.96 -24.33
C ASP A 118 -0.80 7.07 -25.56
N VAL A 119 -1.31 5.85 -25.49
CA VAL A 119 -1.20 4.82 -26.54
C VAL A 119 -2.57 4.20 -26.86
N ARG A 120 -3.67 4.91 -26.56
CA ARG A 120 -5.04 4.43 -26.76
C ARG A 120 -5.35 4.07 -28.21
N GLU A 121 -4.63 4.66 -29.17
CA GLU A 121 -4.72 4.30 -30.57
C GLU A 121 -4.32 2.85 -30.85
N LEU A 122 -3.57 2.20 -29.96
CA LEU A 122 -3.18 0.78 -30.08
C LEU A 122 -4.26 -0.17 -29.58
N LEU A 123 -5.22 0.29 -28.78
CA LEU A 123 -6.22 -0.58 -28.15
C LEU A 123 -7.00 -1.40 -29.19
N ASP A 124 -6.99 -2.72 -29.01
CA ASP A 124 -7.61 -3.71 -29.91
C ASP A 124 -7.06 -3.71 -31.36
N GLN A 125 -5.93 -3.04 -31.65
CA GLN A 125 -5.34 -2.95 -32.99
C GLN A 125 -4.35 -4.09 -33.31
N ALA A 126 -4.76 -5.33 -33.05
CA ALA A 126 -3.97 -6.52 -33.37
C ALA A 126 -4.89 -7.74 -33.63
N PRO A 127 -4.40 -8.80 -34.30
CA PRO A 127 -5.11 -10.08 -34.36
C PRO A 127 -5.35 -10.68 -32.98
N ASN A 128 -6.31 -11.60 -32.89
CA ASN A 128 -6.57 -12.30 -31.64
C ASN A 128 -5.34 -13.07 -31.13
N GLY A 129 -5.08 -12.98 -29.82
CA GLY A 129 -3.91 -13.60 -29.18
C GLY A 129 -2.59 -12.87 -29.40
N VAL A 130 -2.60 -11.71 -30.07
CA VAL A 130 -1.42 -10.88 -30.34
C VAL A 130 -1.61 -9.52 -29.68
N SER A 131 -0.58 -9.04 -29.00
CA SER A 131 -0.59 -7.71 -28.39
C SER A 131 -0.12 -6.64 -29.38
N PRO A 132 -0.81 -5.50 -29.46
CA PRO A 132 -0.28 -4.33 -30.16
C PRO A 132 0.91 -3.76 -29.36
N LEU A 133 1.95 -3.31 -30.05
CA LEU A 133 3.24 -3.00 -29.42
C LEU A 133 3.45 -1.51 -29.24
N VAL A 134 3.70 -1.08 -28.00
CA VAL A 134 4.26 0.24 -27.70
C VAL A 134 5.75 0.23 -28.05
N LYS A 135 6.14 1.15 -28.91
CA LYS A 135 7.49 1.31 -29.44
C LYS A 135 8.14 2.62 -28.96
N PRO A 136 9.49 2.78 -29.07
CA PRO A 136 10.18 4.02 -28.74
C PRO A 136 9.56 5.28 -29.36
N GLU A 137 8.98 5.19 -30.55
CA GLU A 137 8.36 6.33 -31.24
C GLU A 137 7.20 6.94 -30.44
N HIS A 138 6.40 6.14 -29.72
CA HIS A 138 5.30 6.64 -28.89
C HIS A 138 5.83 7.47 -27.72
N VAL A 139 6.92 6.99 -27.09
CA VAL A 139 7.62 7.72 -26.03
C VAL A 139 8.22 9.02 -26.57
N GLN A 140 8.82 8.98 -27.76
CA GLN A 140 9.38 10.17 -28.40
C GLN A 140 8.31 11.20 -28.78
N VAL A 141 7.08 10.77 -29.11
CA VAL A 141 5.95 11.69 -29.32
C VAL A 141 5.61 12.40 -28.00
N PHE A 142 5.51 11.67 -26.90
CA PHE A 142 5.36 12.26 -25.57
C PHE A 142 6.49 13.26 -25.25
N GLU A 143 7.75 12.88 -25.50
CA GLU A 143 8.91 13.74 -25.23
C GLU A 143 8.87 15.05 -26.04
N LYS A 144 8.39 14.99 -27.29
CA LYS A 144 8.23 16.18 -28.15
C LYS A 144 7.10 17.10 -27.69
N GLN A 145 6.02 16.54 -27.15
CA GLN A 145 4.85 17.31 -26.68
C GLN A 145 5.09 17.94 -25.30
N HIS A 146 5.92 17.30 -24.47
CA HIS A 146 6.16 17.71 -23.10
C HIS A 146 7.63 18.04 -22.86
N ARG A 147 8.44 17.03 -22.53
CA ARG A 147 9.89 17.15 -22.32
C ARG A 147 10.54 15.77 -22.40
N LEU A 148 11.86 15.75 -22.59
CA LEU A 148 12.64 14.52 -22.43
C LEU A 148 12.39 13.89 -21.05
N LEU A 149 12.31 12.56 -21.04
CA LEU A 149 12.26 11.77 -19.82
C LEU A 149 13.62 11.82 -19.10
N ARG A 150 13.58 11.65 -17.78
CA ARG A 150 14.76 11.67 -16.92
C ARG A 150 14.58 10.80 -15.68
N PHE A 151 15.66 10.63 -14.93
CA PHE A 151 15.64 10.00 -13.62
C PHE A 151 14.57 10.61 -12.69
N GLY A 152 13.84 9.73 -11.99
CA GLY A 152 12.72 10.06 -11.11
C GLY A 152 11.39 10.35 -11.83
N ASP A 153 11.32 10.15 -13.16
CA ASP A 153 10.05 10.03 -13.87
C ASP A 153 9.52 8.59 -13.76
N THR A 154 8.20 8.45 -13.61
CA THR A 154 7.47 7.18 -13.72
C THR A 154 6.69 7.17 -15.03
N VAL A 155 7.08 6.31 -15.96
CA VAL A 155 6.44 6.25 -17.29
C VAL A 155 5.21 5.35 -17.24
N LEU A 156 4.04 5.92 -17.54
CA LEU A 156 2.75 5.22 -17.48
C LEU A 156 2.19 5.06 -18.89
N PHE A 157 2.10 3.83 -19.39
CA PHE A 157 1.45 3.52 -20.67
C PHE A 157 -0.05 3.46 -20.48
N ARG A 158 -0.74 4.46 -21.04
CA ARG A 158 -2.19 4.57 -20.95
C ARG A 158 -2.82 4.07 -22.24
N SER A 159 -3.51 2.95 -22.17
CA SER A 159 -4.30 2.39 -23.26
C SER A 159 -5.80 2.35 -22.98
N ASP A 160 -6.24 2.73 -21.77
CA ASP A 160 -7.58 2.58 -21.22
C ASP A 160 -8.05 1.09 -21.19
N TYR A 161 -7.12 0.12 -21.21
CA TYR A 161 -7.43 -1.32 -21.29
C TYR A 161 -8.18 -1.83 -20.06
N SER A 162 -7.62 -1.64 -18.87
CA SER A 162 -8.29 -2.04 -17.62
C SER A 162 -9.62 -1.29 -17.41
N ASP A 163 -9.67 0.01 -17.71
CA ASP A 163 -10.88 0.83 -17.61
C ASP A 163 -12.02 0.26 -18.48
N LYS A 164 -11.70 -0.33 -19.63
CA LYS A 164 -12.66 -0.93 -20.55
C LYS A 164 -13.04 -2.37 -20.17
N TYR A 165 -12.08 -3.17 -19.70
CA TYR A 165 -12.19 -4.63 -19.65
C TYR A 165 -12.15 -5.25 -18.25
N TYR A 166 -11.70 -4.54 -17.23
CA TYR A 166 -11.74 -5.02 -15.85
C TYR A 166 -13.15 -4.89 -15.26
N LYS A 167 -13.93 -5.97 -15.37
CA LYS A 167 -15.33 -6.04 -14.97
C LYS A 167 -15.58 -7.30 -14.13
N PRO A 168 -16.70 -7.40 -13.41
CA PRO A 168 -17.13 -8.66 -12.84
C PRO A 168 -17.16 -9.78 -13.90
N LEU A 169 -16.89 -11.00 -13.47
CA LEU A 169 -17.05 -12.20 -14.29
C LEU A 169 -18.55 -12.49 -14.50
N PRO A 170 -18.94 -13.03 -15.68
CA PRO A 170 -18.07 -13.53 -16.76
C PRO A 170 -17.60 -12.47 -17.76
N GLU A 171 -18.15 -11.26 -17.80
CA GLU A 171 -17.79 -10.21 -18.77
C GLU A 171 -16.31 -9.81 -18.66
N GLY A 172 -15.77 -9.82 -17.44
CA GLY A 172 -14.36 -9.56 -17.13
C GLY A 172 -13.38 -10.57 -17.74
N SER A 173 -13.85 -11.70 -18.29
CA SER A 173 -12.98 -12.67 -18.99
C SER A 173 -12.15 -12.03 -20.11
N ARG A 174 -12.64 -10.92 -20.70
CA ARG A 174 -11.91 -10.13 -21.70
C ARG A 174 -10.60 -9.54 -21.19
N PHE A 175 -10.47 -9.29 -19.89
CA PHE A 175 -9.28 -8.66 -19.30
C PHE A 175 -8.02 -9.52 -19.48
N ILE A 176 -8.11 -10.84 -19.25
CA ILE A 176 -6.96 -11.76 -19.37
C ILE A 176 -7.31 -13.00 -20.19
N ALA A 177 -8.26 -13.80 -19.71
CA ALA A 177 -8.53 -15.15 -20.23
C ALA A 177 -8.81 -15.18 -21.74
N ASN A 178 -9.64 -14.28 -22.26
CA ASN A 178 -9.96 -14.28 -23.69
C ASN A 178 -8.77 -13.89 -24.57
N ALA A 179 -7.86 -13.04 -24.08
CA ALA A 179 -6.65 -12.69 -24.81
C ALA A 179 -5.68 -13.87 -24.86
N VAL A 180 -5.45 -14.53 -23.71
CA VAL A 180 -4.61 -15.73 -23.60
C VAL A 180 -5.16 -16.90 -24.43
N ASP A 181 -6.48 -17.09 -24.40
CA ASP A 181 -7.19 -18.11 -25.19
C ASP A 181 -7.28 -17.78 -26.69
N ARG A 182 -6.72 -16.64 -27.13
CA ARG A 182 -6.78 -16.15 -28.52
C ARG A 182 -8.21 -15.95 -29.05
N LYS A 183 -9.14 -15.59 -28.16
CA LYS A 183 -10.53 -15.21 -28.48
C LYS A 183 -10.69 -13.70 -28.71
N SER A 184 -9.72 -12.90 -28.26
CA SER A 184 -9.65 -11.45 -28.48
C SER A 184 -8.21 -11.00 -28.74
N PRO A 185 -7.98 -9.76 -29.23
CA PRO A 185 -6.65 -9.18 -29.26
C PRO A 185 -6.03 -9.13 -27.86
N GLY A 186 -4.70 -9.13 -27.80
CA GLY A 186 -3.94 -8.87 -26.59
C GLY A 186 -4.12 -7.44 -26.07
N TYR A 187 -3.41 -7.13 -25.00
CA TYR A 187 -3.37 -5.80 -24.39
C TYR A 187 -2.15 -5.01 -24.90
N PRO A 188 -2.24 -3.67 -25.06
CA PRO A 188 -1.09 -2.88 -25.52
C PRO A 188 0.04 -2.81 -24.49
N ASP A 189 1.26 -3.15 -24.89
CA ASP A 189 2.43 -3.04 -23.99
C ASP A 189 3.74 -2.77 -24.74
N PRO A 190 4.77 -2.26 -24.05
CA PRO A 190 6.08 -2.00 -24.65
C PRO A 190 6.73 -3.27 -25.15
N ASN A 191 7.41 -3.17 -26.29
CA ASN A 191 8.35 -4.19 -26.74
C ASN A 191 9.72 -4.02 -26.06
N PRO A 192 10.63 -5.01 -26.18
CA PRO A 192 11.97 -4.92 -25.60
C PRO A 192 12.75 -3.67 -26.01
N GLU A 193 12.62 -3.21 -27.26
CA GLU A 193 13.29 -2.00 -27.74
C GLU A 193 12.81 -0.74 -27.01
N CYS A 194 11.51 -0.65 -26.68
CA CYS A 194 10.97 0.43 -25.87
C CYS A 194 11.56 0.43 -24.45
N MET A 195 11.68 -0.75 -23.83
CA MET A 195 12.29 -0.88 -22.49
C MET A 195 13.76 -0.45 -22.48
N GLU A 196 14.55 -0.92 -23.43
CA GLU A 196 15.95 -0.51 -23.57
C GLU A 196 16.07 0.99 -23.86
N PHE A 197 15.17 1.57 -24.65
CA PHE A 197 15.13 3.02 -24.89
C PHE A 197 14.87 3.81 -23.60
N LEU A 198 13.95 3.36 -22.75
CA LEU A 198 13.65 4.01 -21.47
C LEU A 198 14.85 3.93 -20.50
N ALA A 199 15.63 2.84 -20.56
CA ALA A 199 16.86 2.71 -19.79
C ALA A 199 17.86 3.82 -20.17
N THR A 200 17.95 4.21 -21.45
CA THR A 200 18.79 5.33 -21.89
C THR A 200 18.39 6.69 -21.31
N ARG A 201 17.16 6.81 -20.78
CA ARG A 201 16.65 8.01 -20.11
C ARG A 201 16.82 7.96 -18.59
N GLY A 202 17.33 6.85 -18.04
CA GLY A 202 17.47 6.64 -16.60
C GLY A 202 16.12 6.50 -15.89
N VAL A 203 15.07 6.08 -16.60
CA VAL A 203 13.77 5.75 -15.99
C VAL A 203 13.93 4.47 -15.17
N MET A 204 13.46 4.52 -13.92
CA MET A 204 13.58 3.41 -12.97
C MET A 204 12.23 2.80 -12.58
N SER A 205 11.12 3.48 -12.89
CA SER A 205 9.78 3.05 -12.51
C SER A 205 8.83 3.23 -13.70
N LEU A 206 8.01 2.22 -13.97
CA LEU A 206 7.01 2.25 -15.05
C LEU A 206 5.64 1.77 -14.57
N GLY A 207 4.64 1.88 -15.43
CA GLY A 207 3.34 1.26 -15.22
C GLY A 207 2.58 1.07 -16.52
N THR A 208 1.73 0.05 -16.56
CA THR A 208 0.80 -0.22 -17.67
C THR A 208 -0.61 -0.47 -17.13
N ASP A 209 -1.64 -0.03 -17.86
CA ASP A 209 -3.03 -0.38 -17.56
C ASP A 209 -3.49 -1.71 -18.21
N SER A 210 -2.54 -2.42 -18.82
CA SER A 210 -2.66 -3.78 -19.31
C SER A 210 -2.53 -4.82 -18.22
N ALA A 211 -2.95 -6.06 -18.51
CA ALA A 211 -2.94 -7.13 -17.51
C ALA A 211 -1.54 -7.62 -17.11
N SER A 212 -0.54 -7.44 -18.00
CA SER A 212 0.89 -7.68 -17.72
C SER A 212 1.76 -6.85 -18.66
N MET A 213 2.93 -6.40 -18.23
CA MET A 213 4.04 -5.78 -18.97
C MET A 213 4.75 -6.79 -19.89
N GLY A 214 3.97 -7.56 -20.65
CA GLY A 214 4.45 -8.70 -21.39
C GLY A 214 3.60 -8.96 -22.63
N PRO A 215 3.95 -8.38 -23.80
CA PRO A 215 3.14 -8.53 -24.99
C PRO A 215 2.99 -10.01 -25.42
N LEU A 216 1.75 -10.44 -25.62
CA LEU A 216 1.42 -11.75 -26.18
C LEU A 216 1.80 -11.84 -27.67
N PRO A 217 2.15 -13.03 -28.19
CA PRO A 217 2.19 -14.30 -27.45
C PRO A 217 3.56 -14.66 -26.84
N ASP A 218 4.64 -14.03 -27.28
CA ASP A 218 6.02 -14.52 -27.07
C ASP A 218 7.00 -13.46 -26.55
N LEU A 219 6.53 -12.24 -26.26
CA LEU A 219 7.35 -11.15 -25.77
C LEU A 219 7.22 -10.88 -24.27
N ALA A 220 6.50 -11.74 -23.52
CA ALA A 220 6.40 -11.62 -22.07
C ALA A 220 7.79 -11.57 -21.41
N GLU A 221 8.52 -12.68 -21.40
CA GLU A 221 9.84 -12.74 -20.77
C GLU A 221 10.89 -11.80 -21.41
N PRO A 222 10.98 -11.66 -22.75
CA PRO A 222 11.92 -10.71 -23.37
C PRO A 222 11.70 -9.26 -22.93
N THR A 223 10.45 -8.82 -22.81
CA THR A 223 10.10 -7.45 -22.39
C THR A 223 10.44 -7.25 -20.92
N HIS A 224 10.11 -8.22 -20.07
CA HIS A 224 10.45 -8.16 -18.65
C HIS A 224 11.97 -8.05 -18.47
N TYR A 225 12.74 -8.95 -19.08
CA TYR A 225 14.20 -8.93 -18.95
C TYR A 225 14.81 -7.62 -19.47
N ALA A 226 14.33 -7.08 -20.60
CA ALA A 226 14.85 -5.85 -21.21
C ALA A 226 14.77 -4.63 -20.29
N GLY A 227 13.74 -4.53 -19.44
CA GLY A 227 13.64 -3.47 -18.42
C GLY A 227 14.31 -3.84 -17.10
N LEU A 228 13.95 -5.00 -16.54
CA LEU A 228 14.38 -5.43 -15.20
C LEU A 228 15.90 -5.56 -15.04
N ARG A 229 16.62 -5.91 -16.10
CA ARG A 229 18.10 -5.98 -16.09
C ARG A 229 18.78 -4.64 -15.77
N HIS A 230 18.06 -3.52 -15.87
CA HIS A 230 18.54 -2.18 -15.54
C HIS A 230 18.12 -1.72 -14.14
N GLY A 231 17.46 -2.59 -13.37
CA GLY A 231 16.94 -2.27 -12.03
C GLY A 231 15.59 -1.57 -12.06
N MET A 232 14.91 -1.53 -13.21
CA MET A 232 13.56 -0.99 -13.30
C MET A 232 12.58 -1.80 -12.45
N ILE A 233 11.53 -1.12 -12.02
CA ILE A 233 10.35 -1.75 -11.43
C ILE A 233 9.09 -1.25 -12.13
N TRP A 234 7.97 -1.96 -12.00
CA TRP A 234 6.72 -1.44 -12.54
C TRP A 234 5.44 -1.96 -11.91
N THR A 235 4.39 -1.21 -12.20
CA THR A 235 3.00 -1.59 -12.00
C THR A 235 2.45 -2.31 -13.22
N GLU A 236 1.87 -3.49 -13.03
CA GLU A 236 0.94 -4.08 -13.99
C GLU A 236 -0.50 -3.89 -13.51
N SER A 237 -1.46 -3.89 -14.44
CA SER A 237 -2.87 -3.79 -14.11
C SER A 237 -3.22 -2.49 -13.34
N ALA A 238 -2.66 -1.35 -13.76
CA ALA A 238 -3.12 -0.04 -13.30
C ALA A 238 -4.50 0.30 -13.90
N THR A 239 -5.19 1.30 -13.36
CA THR A 239 -6.49 1.81 -13.88
C THR A 239 -6.60 3.32 -13.68
N ASN A 240 -7.60 3.96 -14.28
CA ASN A 240 -7.88 5.39 -14.11
C ASN A 240 -6.70 6.31 -14.48
N LEU A 241 -5.80 5.88 -15.36
CA LEU A 241 -4.67 6.70 -15.80
C LEU A 241 -5.13 7.98 -16.52
N GLY A 242 -6.35 7.98 -17.07
CA GLY A 242 -6.98 9.20 -17.61
C GLY A 242 -7.38 10.25 -16.57
N GLY A 243 -7.32 9.92 -15.27
CA GLY A 243 -7.65 10.82 -14.17
C GLY A 243 -6.54 11.82 -13.80
N ILE A 244 -5.36 11.73 -14.41
CA ILE A 244 -4.19 12.55 -14.10
C ILE A 244 -3.66 13.31 -15.34
N PRO A 245 -2.96 14.46 -15.16
CA PRO A 245 -2.32 15.15 -16.27
C PRO A 245 -1.15 14.35 -16.86
N ALA A 246 -0.73 14.70 -18.08
CA ALA A 246 0.38 14.04 -18.76
C ALA A 246 1.72 14.14 -17.98
N THR A 247 1.92 15.22 -17.22
CA THR A 247 3.06 15.42 -16.32
C THR A 247 2.65 16.17 -15.04
N GLY A 248 3.47 16.07 -14.01
CA GLY A 248 3.36 16.87 -12.77
C GLY A 248 2.51 16.25 -11.65
N ALA A 249 1.94 15.06 -11.85
CA ALA A 249 1.38 14.28 -10.75
C ALA A 249 2.50 13.45 -10.09
N PHE A 250 2.43 13.25 -8.77
CA PHE A 250 3.29 12.29 -8.08
C PHE A 250 2.61 10.93 -8.12
N TYR A 251 3.19 9.96 -8.80
CA TYR A 251 2.74 8.56 -8.80
C TYR A 251 3.42 7.80 -7.67
N CYS A 252 2.68 6.93 -6.99
CA CYS A 252 3.18 6.08 -5.91
C CYS A 252 2.69 4.64 -6.09
N LEU A 253 3.59 3.67 -5.96
CA LEU A 253 3.33 2.24 -5.94
C LEU A 253 3.72 1.68 -4.58
N LEU A 254 2.77 1.09 -3.85
CA LEU A 254 3.00 0.51 -2.53
C LEU A 254 2.48 -0.93 -2.51
N SER A 255 3.33 -1.86 -2.08
CA SER A 255 3.02 -3.28 -1.93
C SER A 255 3.42 -3.76 -0.53
N PRO A 256 2.74 -4.75 0.08
CA PRO A 256 3.28 -5.43 1.24
C PRO A 256 4.71 -5.94 0.96
N LYS A 257 5.54 -5.93 2.00
CA LYS A 257 7.00 -6.10 1.87
C LYS A 257 7.41 -7.56 2.03
N HIS A 258 6.91 -8.44 1.17
CA HIS A 258 7.17 -9.88 1.22
C HIS A 258 8.67 -10.22 1.07
N ALA A 259 9.20 -11.04 1.99
CA ALA A 259 10.60 -11.45 1.95
C ALA A 259 10.91 -12.24 0.67
N ASN A 260 11.91 -11.79 -0.09
CA ASN A 260 12.36 -12.46 -1.31
C ASN A 260 11.24 -12.64 -2.35
N GLY A 261 10.26 -11.74 -2.37
CA GLY A 261 9.22 -11.71 -3.39
C GLY A 261 9.78 -11.22 -4.73
N PRO A 262 9.67 -11.98 -5.83
CA PRO A 262 10.03 -11.50 -7.17
C PRO A 262 8.95 -10.60 -7.78
N TYR A 263 7.77 -10.56 -7.16
CA TYR A 263 6.65 -9.68 -7.45
C TYR A 263 5.74 -9.63 -6.21
N ALA A 264 4.79 -8.70 -6.17
CA ALA A 264 3.82 -8.55 -5.08
C ALA A 264 2.55 -7.86 -5.56
N GLU A 265 1.45 -8.07 -4.85
CA GLU A 265 0.23 -7.31 -5.03
C GLU A 265 0.47 -5.86 -4.57
N ALA A 266 -0.20 -4.91 -5.22
CA ALA A 266 0.07 -3.49 -4.97
C ALA A 266 -1.19 -2.65 -4.93
N ARG A 267 -1.11 -1.55 -4.17
CA ARG A 267 -1.99 -0.39 -4.33
C ARG A 267 -1.20 0.78 -4.87
N THR A 268 -1.67 1.35 -5.97
CA THR A 268 -1.03 2.46 -6.65
C THR A 268 -1.98 3.63 -6.78
N PHE A 269 -1.43 4.83 -6.72
CA PHE A 269 -2.22 6.06 -6.78
C PHE A 269 -1.35 7.25 -7.19
N SER A 270 -2.01 8.33 -7.58
CA SER A 270 -1.36 9.60 -7.85
C SER A 270 -1.88 10.72 -6.97
N ILE A 271 -1.00 11.65 -6.63
CA ILE A 271 -1.34 12.94 -6.01
C ILE A 271 -1.14 14.04 -7.06
N VAL A 272 -2.19 14.82 -7.30
CA VAL A 272 -2.19 16.00 -8.18
C VAL A 272 -2.33 17.26 -7.34
N GLY A 273 -1.51 18.28 -7.61
CA GLY A 273 -1.48 19.51 -6.81
C GLY A 273 -0.89 19.29 -5.41
N GLY A 274 -1.05 20.26 -4.51
CA GLY A 274 -0.58 20.21 -3.13
C GLY A 274 0.87 19.72 -2.99
N PRO A 275 1.13 18.59 -2.29
CA PRO A 275 2.48 18.14 -2.01
C PRO A 275 3.20 17.51 -3.22
N ALA A 276 2.52 17.29 -4.35
CA ALA A 276 3.04 16.50 -5.48
C ALA A 276 4.45 16.94 -5.93
N ALA A 277 4.68 18.25 -6.10
CA ALA A 277 5.97 18.77 -6.54
C ALA A 277 7.11 18.43 -5.54
N ARG A 278 6.85 18.56 -4.23
CA ARG A 278 7.82 18.23 -3.18
C ARG A 278 8.09 16.72 -3.14
N LEU A 279 7.05 15.89 -3.29
CA LEU A 279 7.21 14.43 -3.30
C LEU A 279 8.01 13.93 -4.50
N ILE A 280 7.77 14.51 -5.68
CA ILE A 280 8.58 14.27 -6.88
C ILE A 280 10.04 14.64 -6.64
N GLU A 281 10.30 15.78 -6.00
CA GLU A 281 11.65 16.19 -5.63
C GLU A 281 12.29 15.24 -4.63
N SER A 282 11.57 14.78 -3.60
CA SER A 282 12.03 13.77 -2.65
C SER A 282 12.44 12.48 -3.37
N ALA A 283 11.60 11.94 -4.26
CA ALA A 283 11.91 10.75 -5.05
C ALA A 283 13.16 10.93 -5.92
N ARG A 284 13.26 12.05 -6.66
CA ARG A 284 14.42 12.38 -7.51
C ARG A 284 15.73 12.48 -6.75
N ASN A 285 15.67 12.93 -5.49
CA ASN A 285 16.83 13.06 -4.63
C ASN A 285 17.01 11.87 -3.68
N ARG A 286 16.30 10.76 -3.91
CA ARG A 286 16.35 9.53 -3.11
C ARG A 286 16.04 9.74 -1.62
N ARG A 287 15.15 10.70 -1.32
CA ARG A 287 14.73 11.05 0.05
C ARG A 287 13.40 10.37 0.40
N ALA A 288 13.49 9.09 0.73
CA ALA A 288 12.37 8.30 1.22
C ALA A 288 12.84 7.30 2.28
N ILE A 289 11.98 7.02 3.26
CA ILE A 289 12.22 6.02 4.31
C ILE A 289 11.09 5.02 4.26
N ASP A 290 11.44 3.74 4.19
CA ASP A 290 10.48 2.66 4.30
C ASP A 290 10.18 2.36 5.77
N LEU A 291 8.91 2.54 6.13
CA LEU A 291 8.40 2.38 7.49
C LEU A 291 7.71 1.03 7.70
N SER A 292 7.88 0.08 6.77
CA SER A 292 7.28 -1.26 6.91
C SER A 292 8.35 -2.33 7.11
N PRO A 293 8.08 -3.30 8.02
CA PRO A 293 8.95 -4.44 8.20
C PRO A 293 8.83 -5.41 7.02
N THR A 294 9.87 -6.20 6.79
CA THR A 294 9.79 -7.33 5.87
C THR A 294 8.81 -8.38 6.41
N LEU A 295 7.92 -8.89 5.56
CA LEU A 295 7.02 -9.97 5.90
C LEU A 295 7.70 -11.32 5.66
N SER A 296 7.89 -12.10 6.72
CA SER A 296 8.54 -13.41 6.67
C SER A 296 7.90 -14.36 7.69
N PRO A 297 7.79 -15.67 7.39
CA PRO A 297 7.36 -16.67 8.37
C PRO A 297 8.30 -16.77 9.57
N GLU A 298 9.52 -16.24 9.45
CA GLU A 298 10.54 -16.23 10.52
C GLU A 298 10.34 -15.09 11.53
N LEU A 299 9.42 -14.16 11.28
CA LEU A 299 9.22 -12.97 12.10
C LEU A 299 7.83 -12.97 12.77
N PRO A 300 7.70 -12.42 13.98
CA PRO A 300 6.43 -12.33 14.72
C PRO A 300 5.56 -11.16 14.21
N ILE A 301 5.14 -11.22 12.95
CA ILE A 301 4.41 -10.15 12.24
C ILE A 301 2.87 -10.26 12.33
N THR A 302 2.36 -11.31 12.97
CA THR A 302 0.92 -11.55 13.13
C THR A 302 0.57 -11.52 14.61
N HIS A 303 -0.51 -10.83 14.97
CA HIS A 303 -1.05 -10.85 16.33
C HIS A 303 -1.45 -12.30 16.71
N PRO A 304 -0.90 -12.90 17.79
CA PRO A 304 -1.07 -14.32 18.08
C PRO A 304 -2.45 -14.70 18.66
N GLY A 305 -3.28 -13.71 18.96
CA GLY A 305 -4.53 -13.88 19.71
C GLY A 305 -4.31 -13.72 21.22
N ILE A 306 -5.41 -13.60 21.97
CA ILE A 306 -5.38 -13.53 23.44
C ILE A 306 -6.06 -14.78 24.00
N GLY A 307 -5.26 -15.71 24.53
CA GLY A 307 -5.74 -16.97 25.08
C GLY A 307 -6.02 -18.06 24.03
N SER A 308 -6.62 -19.16 24.48
CA SER A 308 -6.86 -20.34 23.65
C SER A 308 -8.02 -20.11 22.66
N GLY A 309 -7.82 -20.50 21.40
CA GLY A 309 -8.88 -20.46 20.38
C GLY A 309 -9.12 -19.09 19.74
N THR A 310 -8.36 -18.06 20.10
CA THR A 310 -8.43 -16.71 19.51
C THR A 310 -7.24 -16.40 18.60
N HIS A 311 -6.46 -17.43 18.27
CA HIS A 311 -5.31 -17.31 17.37
C HIS A 311 -5.75 -16.84 15.99
N ARG A 312 -4.91 -16.04 15.37
CA ARG A 312 -5.12 -15.49 14.03
C ARG A 312 -4.24 -16.24 13.03
N GLN A 313 -4.62 -16.20 11.75
CA GLN A 313 -3.84 -16.83 10.69
C GLN A 313 -2.41 -16.27 10.62
N VAL A 314 -1.42 -17.10 10.98
CA VAL A 314 0.00 -16.73 10.86
C VAL A 314 0.39 -16.49 9.40
N TYR A 315 1.41 -15.67 9.19
CA TYR A 315 1.97 -15.46 7.86
C TYR A 315 2.70 -16.70 7.35
N LEU A 316 2.16 -17.32 6.31
CA LEU A 316 2.74 -18.46 5.62
C LEU A 316 3.10 -18.07 4.19
N LYS A 317 4.27 -18.53 3.75
CA LYS A 317 4.69 -18.55 2.36
C LYS A 317 4.39 -19.94 1.79
N VAL A 318 3.67 -20.00 0.67
CA VAL A 318 3.24 -21.25 0.03
C VAL A 318 3.74 -21.28 -1.41
N ASP A 319 4.74 -22.11 -1.68
CA ASP A 319 5.32 -22.29 -3.01
C ASP A 319 4.37 -23.07 -3.93
N PHE A 320 4.18 -22.61 -5.18
CA PHE A 320 3.24 -23.24 -6.12
C PHE A 320 3.78 -23.45 -7.55
N LEU A 321 4.83 -22.73 -7.95
CA LEU A 321 5.45 -22.87 -9.28
C LEU A 321 6.96 -22.66 -9.17
N TYR A 322 7.75 -23.62 -9.64
CA TYR A 322 9.21 -23.50 -9.69
C TYR A 322 9.65 -22.97 -11.06
N SER A 323 10.49 -21.93 -11.06
CA SER A 323 11.15 -21.42 -12.25
C SER A 323 12.57 -21.98 -12.33
N ASP A 324 12.78 -22.97 -13.20
CA ASP A 324 14.08 -23.61 -13.39
C ASP A 324 15.18 -22.59 -13.71
N TYR A 325 14.88 -21.62 -14.58
CA TYR A 325 15.83 -20.62 -15.05
C TYR A 325 16.17 -19.55 -14.01
N LEU A 326 15.28 -19.28 -13.07
CA LEU A 326 15.56 -18.36 -11.96
C LEU A 326 16.07 -19.11 -10.72
N ASP A 327 15.96 -20.44 -10.70
CA ASP A 327 16.18 -21.29 -9.52
C ASP A 327 15.43 -20.71 -8.32
N MET A 328 14.11 -20.55 -8.48
CA MET A 328 13.27 -19.81 -7.54
C MET A 328 11.84 -20.33 -7.59
N TRP A 329 11.20 -20.39 -6.42
CA TRP A 329 9.77 -20.62 -6.29
C TRP A 329 8.97 -19.32 -6.36
N HIS A 330 8.00 -19.30 -7.27
CA HIS A 330 6.82 -18.47 -7.17
C HIS A 330 5.97 -18.95 -5.99
N HIS A 331 5.44 -18.00 -5.24
CA HIS A 331 4.78 -18.28 -3.98
C HIS A 331 3.61 -17.33 -3.75
N THR A 332 2.56 -17.89 -3.17
CA THR A 332 1.43 -17.16 -2.63
C THR A 332 1.57 -17.07 -1.11
N HIS A 333 0.71 -16.28 -0.49
CA HIS A 333 0.71 -16.02 0.94
C HIS A 333 -0.63 -16.41 1.55
N TRP A 334 -0.59 -17.16 2.65
CA TRP A 334 -1.74 -17.34 3.52
C TRP A 334 -1.46 -16.60 4.83
N MET A 335 -2.23 -15.54 5.11
CA MET A 335 -1.90 -14.59 6.18
C MET A 335 -3.16 -13.94 6.75
N ASP A 336 -3.11 -13.50 8.01
CA ASP A 336 -4.06 -12.51 8.53
C ASP A 336 -3.96 -11.22 7.69
N ALA A 337 -5.10 -10.60 7.38
CA ALA A 337 -5.17 -9.39 6.58
C ALA A 337 -4.45 -8.19 7.22
N MET A 338 -4.11 -8.27 8.50
CA MET A 338 -3.35 -7.29 9.29
C MET A 338 -1.92 -7.75 9.61
N ALA A 339 -1.35 -8.74 8.90
CA ALA A 339 0.04 -9.12 9.13
C ALA A 339 1.01 -8.00 8.69
N GLY A 340 1.94 -7.64 9.58
CA GLY A 340 2.89 -6.53 9.42
C GLY A 340 2.21 -5.17 9.38
N THR A 341 2.77 -4.21 8.63
CA THR A 341 2.15 -2.87 8.53
C THR A 341 0.79 -2.95 7.84
N HIS A 342 -0.24 -2.44 8.51
CA HIS A 342 -1.61 -2.61 8.04
C HIS A 342 -2.54 -1.44 8.42
N LEU A 343 -3.67 -1.40 7.73
CA LEU A 343 -4.78 -0.49 7.98
C LEU A 343 -5.74 -1.09 9.01
N VAL A 344 -6.18 -0.25 9.94
CA VAL A 344 -7.33 -0.50 10.81
C VAL A 344 -8.49 0.40 10.37
N PRO A 345 -9.44 -0.09 9.55
CA PRO A 345 -10.61 0.67 9.14
C PRO A 345 -11.70 0.67 10.23
N PRO A 346 -12.70 1.58 10.21
CA PRO A 346 -13.78 1.58 11.20
C PRO A 346 -14.53 0.24 11.31
N SER A 347 -14.69 -0.47 10.19
CA SER A 347 -15.37 -1.77 10.18
C SER A 347 -14.61 -2.87 10.93
N PHE A 348 -13.35 -2.66 11.33
CA PHE A 348 -12.60 -3.60 12.17
C PHE A 348 -13.30 -3.84 13.51
N SER A 349 -13.77 -2.78 14.18
CA SER A 349 -14.28 -2.81 15.56
C SER A 349 -15.72 -2.31 15.71
N VAL A 350 -16.28 -1.70 14.66
CA VAL A 350 -17.66 -1.21 14.63
C VAL A 350 -18.52 -2.11 13.75
N PRO A 351 -19.71 -2.53 14.21
CA PRO A 351 -20.57 -3.43 13.43
C PRO A 351 -21.05 -2.80 12.11
N GLY A 352 -21.34 -3.66 11.13
CA GLY A 352 -21.84 -3.24 9.82
C GLY A 352 -23.23 -2.61 9.86
N LEU A 353 -23.60 -1.88 8.81
CA LEU A 353 -24.94 -1.30 8.68
C LEU A 353 -26.03 -2.38 8.80
N GLY A 354 -26.99 -2.15 9.69
CA GLY A 354 -28.09 -3.09 9.97
C GLY A 354 -27.73 -4.28 10.87
N GLU A 355 -26.46 -4.45 11.24
CA GLU A 355 -26.05 -5.54 12.13
C GLU A 355 -26.34 -5.20 13.60
N VAL A 356 -26.79 -6.19 14.36
CA VAL A 356 -27.00 -6.08 15.81
C VAL A 356 -26.32 -7.27 16.48
N PRO A 357 -25.00 -7.19 16.73
CA PRO A 357 -24.28 -8.30 17.31
C PRO A 357 -24.70 -8.52 18.77
N GLU A 358 -24.79 -9.79 19.15
CA GLU A 358 -24.90 -10.17 20.55
C GLU A 358 -23.49 -10.33 21.13
N TYR A 359 -23.05 -9.36 21.93
CA TYR A 359 -21.74 -9.45 22.60
C TYR A 359 -21.77 -10.40 23.81
N ALA A 360 -20.62 -10.97 24.12
CA ALA A 360 -20.40 -11.69 25.38
C ALA A 360 -20.77 -10.82 26.60
N PRO A 361 -21.22 -11.41 27.73
CA PRO A 361 -21.67 -10.65 28.90
C PRO A 361 -20.66 -9.64 29.43
N GLU A 362 -19.38 -10.00 29.46
CA GLU A 362 -18.30 -9.13 29.91
C GLU A 362 -18.12 -7.92 28.96
N VAL A 363 -18.08 -8.17 27.66
CA VAL A 363 -17.98 -7.13 26.63
C VAL A 363 -19.19 -6.19 26.66
N ARG A 364 -20.40 -6.68 26.96
CA ARG A 364 -21.58 -5.81 27.14
C ARG A 364 -21.36 -4.79 28.27
N GLY A 365 -20.70 -5.21 29.35
CA GLY A 365 -20.31 -4.31 30.44
C GLY A 365 -19.30 -3.25 29.98
N TRP A 366 -18.27 -3.66 29.24
CA TRP A 366 -17.27 -2.73 28.68
C TRP A 366 -17.91 -1.73 27.72
N LEU A 367 -18.81 -2.20 26.84
CA LEU A 367 -19.52 -1.35 25.89
C LEU A 367 -20.44 -0.37 26.61
N GLN A 368 -21.17 -0.82 27.64
CA GLN A 368 -22.00 0.06 28.44
C GLN A 368 -21.19 1.19 29.08
N GLU A 369 -20.02 0.86 29.65
CA GLU A 369 -19.12 1.85 30.22
C GLU A 369 -18.57 2.82 29.16
N TYR A 370 -18.14 2.30 28.02
CA TYR A 370 -17.70 3.12 26.90
C TYR A 370 -18.80 4.11 26.47
N GLU A 371 -20.02 3.63 26.24
CA GLU A 371 -21.15 4.46 25.80
C GLU A 371 -21.68 5.40 26.89
N GLN A 372 -21.37 5.17 28.16
CA GLN A 372 -21.66 6.11 29.25
C GLN A 372 -20.73 7.33 29.23
N LYS A 373 -19.46 7.13 28.86
CA LYS A 373 -18.45 8.20 28.85
C LYS A 373 -18.34 8.90 27.49
N TYR A 374 -18.49 8.16 26.40
CA TYR A 374 -18.30 8.65 25.04
C TYR A 374 -19.62 8.64 24.26
N SER A 375 -19.57 8.43 22.95
CA SER A 375 -20.74 8.27 22.10
C SER A 375 -21.19 6.81 22.03
N LYS A 376 -22.41 6.59 21.52
CA LYS A 376 -22.82 5.27 21.02
C LYS A 376 -21.79 4.73 20.02
N LEU A 377 -21.56 3.42 20.04
CA LEU A 377 -20.57 2.78 19.15
C LEU A 377 -20.88 3.01 17.66
N GLY A 378 -22.17 3.18 17.32
CA GLY A 378 -22.60 3.44 15.96
C GLY A 378 -22.47 2.21 15.05
N ARG A 379 -22.42 2.44 13.74
CA ARG A 379 -22.27 1.43 12.68
C ARG A 379 -21.41 2.00 11.57
N SER A 380 -20.66 1.14 10.88
CA SER A 380 -19.87 1.56 9.73
C SER A 380 -19.76 0.43 8.72
N ASP A 381 -19.91 0.76 7.44
CA ASP A 381 -19.56 -0.12 6.33
C ASP A 381 -18.20 0.22 5.71
N ARG A 382 -17.41 1.12 6.34
CA ARG A 382 -16.09 1.53 5.84
C ARG A 382 -15.06 0.42 6.08
N THR A 383 -14.97 -0.46 5.10
CA THR A 383 -13.91 -1.47 4.92
C THR A 383 -12.68 -0.88 4.21
N THR A 384 -11.59 -1.64 4.14
CA THR A 384 -10.26 -1.19 3.65
C THR A 384 -10.32 -0.46 2.30
N GLU A 385 -11.06 -0.98 1.32
CA GLU A 385 -11.18 -0.39 -0.02
C GLU A 385 -11.95 0.93 -0.03
N LYS A 386 -12.78 1.18 0.98
CA LYS A 386 -13.61 2.38 1.14
C LYS A 386 -12.94 3.48 1.97
N VAL A 387 -11.74 3.23 2.50
CA VAL A 387 -10.94 4.27 3.15
C VAL A 387 -10.33 5.16 2.06
N PRO A 388 -10.59 6.49 2.07
CA PRO A 388 -9.96 7.41 1.14
C PRO A 388 -8.44 7.45 1.32
N LEU A 389 -7.68 7.40 0.23
CA LEU A 389 -6.21 7.45 0.27
C LEU A 389 -5.66 8.72 0.95
N GLU A 390 -6.39 9.83 0.83
CA GLU A 390 -6.05 11.10 1.48
C GLU A 390 -6.13 11.04 3.02
N TRP A 391 -6.76 10.02 3.61
CA TRP A 391 -6.78 9.85 5.07
C TRP A 391 -5.49 9.24 5.58
N THR A 392 -4.81 8.43 4.78
CA THR A 392 -3.57 7.73 5.14
C THR A 392 -2.34 8.34 4.46
N CYS A 393 -2.49 9.56 3.92
CA CYS A 393 -1.40 10.32 3.31
C CYS A 393 -1.46 11.78 3.79
N GLY A 394 -0.39 12.30 4.40
CA GLY A 394 -0.38 13.67 4.92
C GLY A 394 0.93 14.07 5.58
N GLU A 395 1.04 15.33 6.04
CA GLU A 395 2.18 15.76 6.86
C GLU A 395 2.23 14.93 8.15
N LEU A 396 3.42 14.45 8.49
CA LEU A 396 3.63 13.59 9.64
C LEU A 396 3.96 14.40 10.89
N ARG A 397 3.27 14.10 12.00
CA ARG A 397 3.52 14.62 13.34
C ARG A 397 3.94 13.46 14.24
N VAL A 398 5.24 13.38 14.54
CA VAL A 398 5.80 12.31 15.37
C VAL A 398 5.76 12.73 16.83
N ILE A 399 4.95 12.04 17.63
CA ILE A 399 4.87 12.22 19.08
C ILE A 399 5.69 11.11 19.72
N ASP A 400 6.85 11.45 20.27
CA ASP A 400 7.73 10.50 20.95
C ASP A 400 7.19 10.19 22.35
N VAL A 401 6.83 8.92 22.56
CA VAL A 401 6.26 8.41 23.81
C VAL A 401 7.12 7.31 24.42
N ARG A 402 8.38 7.18 23.98
CA ARG A 402 9.32 6.16 24.47
C ARG A 402 9.60 6.27 25.97
N SER A 403 9.42 7.44 26.56
CA SER A 403 9.57 7.65 28.00
C SER A 403 8.57 6.86 28.83
N LEU A 404 7.43 6.43 28.26
CA LEU A 404 6.42 5.62 28.94
C LEU A 404 6.81 4.14 29.07
N ARG A 405 7.88 3.69 28.39
CA ARG A 405 8.28 2.29 28.41
C ARG A 405 8.74 1.86 29.81
N GLY A 406 8.38 0.64 30.19
CA GLY A 406 8.78 0.07 31.49
C GLY A 406 7.81 0.35 32.64
N GLU A 407 6.79 1.20 32.42
CA GLU A 407 5.75 1.49 33.42
C GLU A 407 4.68 0.39 33.39
N ALA A 408 4.88 -0.74 34.10
CA ALA A 408 3.83 -1.76 34.28
C ALA A 408 3.70 -2.22 35.74
N ASN A 409 2.47 -2.59 36.11
CA ASN A 409 2.12 -3.12 37.42
C ASN A 409 2.11 -4.67 37.36
N GLU A 410 2.77 -5.33 38.32
CA GLU A 410 3.10 -6.76 38.32
C GLU A 410 1.89 -7.74 38.37
N GLN A 411 0.65 -7.24 38.44
CA GLN A 411 -0.53 -8.08 38.71
C GLN A 411 -1.37 -8.42 37.48
N ARG A 412 -1.29 -7.66 36.36
CA ARG A 412 -2.02 -7.90 35.09
C ARG A 412 -1.24 -7.34 33.89
N PRO A 413 -1.37 -7.92 32.67
CA PRO A 413 -0.86 -7.30 31.46
C PRO A 413 -1.41 -5.88 31.34
N THR A 414 -0.53 -4.88 31.34
CA THR A 414 -0.91 -3.46 31.25
C THR A 414 -0.01 -2.75 30.25
N SER A 415 -0.61 -1.86 29.46
CA SER A 415 0.09 -0.95 28.56
C SER A 415 0.14 0.44 29.20
N PRO A 416 1.29 1.13 29.16
CA PRO A 416 1.35 2.56 29.47
C PRO A 416 0.38 3.33 28.57
N GLU A 417 -0.40 4.23 29.14
CA GLU A 417 -1.42 4.96 28.38
C GLU A 417 -0.88 6.28 27.83
N ILE A 418 -1.03 6.47 26.52
CA ILE A 418 -0.78 7.78 25.89
C ILE A 418 -2.01 8.65 26.14
N THR A 419 -1.84 9.64 27.02
CA THR A 419 -2.91 10.53 27.48
C THR A 419 -3.03 11.80 26.63
N VAL A 420 -4.16 12.50 26.76
CA VAL A 420 -4.37 13.82 26.14
C VAL A 420 -3.28 14.82 26.57
N GLY A 421 -2.87 14.80 27.84
CA GLY A 421 -1.86 15.72 28.37
C GLY A 421 -0.50 15.61 27.66
N LEU A 422 -0.10 14.40 27.23
CA LEU A 422 1.12 14.19 26.45
C LEU A 422 1.01 14.77 25.03
N ILE A 423 -0.17 14.67 24.43
CA ILE A 423 -0.44 15.24 23.10
C ILE A 423 -0.43 16.77 23.19
N GLU A 424 -1.07 17.34 24.22
CA GLU A 424 -1.06 18.78 24.46
C GLU A 424 0.36 19.30 24.76
N GLU A 425 1.20 18.52 25.44
CA GLU A 425 2.61 18.86 25.65
C GLU A 425 3.37 18.92 24.32
N TYR A 426 3.15 17.93 23.45
CA TYR A 426 3.70 17.95 22.11
C TYR A 426 3.25 19.19 21.32
N GLU A 427 1.96 19.53 21.35
CA GLU A 427 1.42 20.72 20.68
C GLU A 427 2.03 22.02 21.22
N ARG A 428 2.22 22.14 22.55
CA ARG A 428 2.90 23.30 23.15
C ARG A 428 4.34 23.46 22.66
N ALA A 429 5.04 22.36 22.40
CA ALA A 429 6.43 22.38 21.98
C ALA A 429 6.62 22.52 20.45
N HIS A 430 5.71 21.97 19.64
CA HIS A 430 5.88 21.83 18.19
C HIS A 430 4.78 22.51 17.37
N GLY A 431 3.86 23.21 18.03
CA GLY A 431 2.69 23.84 17.43
C GLY A 431 1.48 22.90 17.33
N ASP A 432 0.29 23.48 17.25
CA ASP A 432 -0.98 22.75 17.22
C ASP A 432 -1.03 21.71 16.10
N LEU A 433 -1.71 20.59 16.36
CA LEU A 433 -2.08 19.61 15.36
C LEU A 433 -3.15 20.18 14.43
N LYS A 434 -3.03 19.90 13.14
CA LYS A 434 -3.96 20.39 12.10
C LYS A 434 -4.75 19.26 11.48
N ALA A 435 -5.92 19.60 10.96
CA ALA A 435 -6.78 18.65 10.28
C ALA A 435 -6.04 17.95 9.13
N ASN A 436 -6.28 16.64 8.99
CA ASN A 436 -5.66 15.76 8.00
C ASN A 436 -4.13 15.56 8.12
N GLU A 437 -3.48 16.06 9.17
CA GLU A 437 -2.13 15.57 9.53
C GLU A 437 -2.20 14.11 9.99
N ILE A 438 -1.09 13.39 9.83
CA ILE A 438 -0.93 12.02 10.34
C ILE A 438 -0.21 12.11 11.68
N VAL A 439 -0.82 11.60 12.75
CA VAL A 439 -0.17 11.54 14.06
C VAL A 439 0.44 10.17 14.25
N LEU A 440 1.76 10.10 14.38
CA LEU A 440 2.50 8.87 14.67
C LEU A 440 2.98 8.88 16.11
N PHE A 441 2.54 7.90 16.90
CA PHE A 441 3.13 7.61 18.20
C PHE A 441 4.39 6.77 18.02
N ARG A 442 5.54 7.34 18.38
CA ARG A 442 6.83 6.64 18.38
C ARG A 442 7.06 6.04 19.76
N THR A 443 6.83 4.75 19.84
CA THR A 443 7.01 3.86 21.00
C THR A 443 8.34 3.12 20.98
N GLY A 444 8.93 2.89 19.80
CA GLY A 444 10.13 2.09 19.61
C GLY A 444 9.94 0.57 19.79
N HIS A 445 8.72 0.08 19.98
CA HIS A 445 8.46 -1.32 20.32
C HIS A 445 8.81 -2.28 19.18
N VAL A 446 8.30 -2.05 17.96
CA VAL A 446 8.61 -2.92 16.80
C VAL A 446 10.12 -2.89 16.51
N GLY A 447 10.77 -1.72 16.58
CA GLY A 447 12.21 -1.57 16.38
C GLY A 447 13.05 -2.46 17.32
N GLU A 448 12.64 -2.53 18.58
CA GLU A 448 13.34 -3.32 19.59
C GLU A 448 13.02 -4.82 19.54
N HIS A 449 11.75 -5.17 19.33
CA HIS A 449 11.26 -6.51 19.59
C HIS A 449 10.95 -7.35 18.34
N LEU A 450 10.95 -6.76 17.14
CA LEU A 450 10.81 -7.53 15.90
C LEU A 450 12.08 -8.34 15.65
N ARG A 451 12.12 -9.55 16.19
CA ARG A 451 13.24 -10.51 16.12
C ARG A 451 12.69 -11.89 15.76
N GLY A 452 13.46 -12.66 14.99
CA GLY A 452 13.13 -14.05 14.71
C GLY A 452 13.44 -14.97 15.88
N ALA A 453 13.07 -16.24 15.72
CA ALA A 453 13.33 -17.26 16.73
C ALA A 453 14.83 -17.38 17.07
N PRO A 454 15.21 -17.57 18.35
CA PRO A 454 14.35 -17.80 19.53
C PRO A 454 14.00 -16.55 20.36
N ASN A 455 14.19 -15.34 19.81
CA ASN A 455 14.05 -14.07 20.54
C ASN A 455 12.76 -13.30 20.19
N GLU A 456 11.76 -13.99 19.63
CA GLU A 456 10.54 -13.41 19.06
C GLU A 456 9.51 -12.99 20.10
N LYS A 457 9.62 -13.49 21.33
CA LYS A 457 8.55 -13.43 22.34
C LYS A 457 8.28 -12.02 22.86
N GLY A 458 9.29 -11.15 22.88
CA GLY A 458 9.16 -9.76 23.32
C GLY A 458 8.18 -8.94 22.46
N MET A 459 7.95 -9.35 21.21
CA MET A 459 7.06 -8.62 20.30
C MET A 459 5.61 -8.65 20.78
N TRP A 460 5.13 -9.85 21.17
CA TRP A 460 3.72 -10.11 21.45
C TRP A 460 3.53 -10.91 22.74
N VAL A 461 4.15 -12.09 22.82
CA VAL A 461 3.82 -13.13 23.80
C VAL A 461 4.14 -12.67 25.22
N GLU A 462 5.31 -12.09 25.46
CA GLU A 462 5.70 -11.61 26.78
C GLU A 462 4.81 -10.44 27.27
N PRO A 463 4.55 -9.41 26.45
CA PRO A 463 3.58 -8.36 26.80
C PRO A 463 2.17 -8.88 27.08
N LEU A 464 1.60 -9.69 26.17
CA LEU A 464 0.23 -10.19 26.28
C LEU A 464 0.03 -11.16 27.45
N THR A 465 1.09 -11.85 27.88
CA THR A 465 1.05 -12.74 29.05
C THR A 465 1.49 -12.06 30.35
N GLY A 466 1.82 -10.77 30.31
CA GLY A 466 2.23 -9.99 31.49
C GLY A 466 3.63 -10.33 32.00
N LYS A 467 4.46 -10.99 31.18
CA LYS A 467 5.88 -11.28 31.50
C LYS A 467 6.79 -10.09 31.22
N SER A 468 6.32 -9.14 30.44
CA SER A 468 6.93 -7.82 30.25
C SER A 468 5.85 -6.74 30.25
N PRO A 469 6.23 -5.47 30.44
CA PRO A 469 5.34 -4.34 30.16
C PRO A 469 4.76 -4.40 28.74
N GLY A 470 3.54 -3.91 28.58
CA GLY A 470 2.96 -3.63 27.27
C GLY A 470 3.62 -2.46 26.56
N TRP A 471 3.40 -2.32 25.26
CA TRP A 471 3.76 -1.12 24.51
C TRP A 471 2.88 0.07 24.94
N PRO A 472 3.39 1.31 24.87
CA PRO A 472 2.57 2.51 24.98
C PRO A 472 1.43 2.52 23.96
N ALA A 473 0.20 2.73 24.42
CA ALA A 473 -1.00 2.68 23.60
C ALA A 473 -1.91 3.88 23.88
N PRO A 474 -2.52 4.53 22.87
CA PRO A 474 -3.49 5.59 23.11
C PRO A 474 -4.75 5.07 23.79
N GLY A 475 -5.20 5.82 24.80
CA GLY A 475 -6.53 5.63 25.37
C GLY A 475 -7.64 6.19 24.48
N PRO A 476 -8.91 5.80 24.71
CA PRO A 476 -10.07 6.38 24.01
C PRO A 476 -10.16 7.90 24.12
N ASP A 477 -9.76 8.50 25.25
CA ASP A 477 -9.72 9.97 25.41
C ASP A 477 -8.75 10.63 24.42
N ALA A 478 -7.58 10.02 24.19
CA ALA A 478 -6.60 10.52 23.23
C ALA A 478 -7.15 10.45 21.79
N ILE A 479 -7.84 9.37 21.42
CA ILE A 479 -8.46 9.25 20.10
C ILE A 479 -9.55 10.30 19.89
N VAL A 480 -10.44 10.51 20.87
CA VAL A 480 -11.48 11.54 20.82
C VAL A 480 -10.86 12.95 20.74
N TYR A 481 -9.78 13.20 21.47
CA TYR A 481 -9.05 14.46 21.38
C TYR A 481 -8.45 14.70 19.99
N LEU A 482 -7.74 13.70 19.43
CA LEU A 482 -7.20 13.78 18.07
C LEU A 482 -8.30 14.00 17.02
N LYS A 483 -9.45 13.35 17.18
CA LYS A 483 -10.62 13.61 16.34
C LYS A 483 -11.04 15.08 16.39
N SER A 484 -11.07 15.67 17.58
CA SER A 484 -11.45 17.08 17.77
C SER A 484 -10.49 18.05 17.09
N ARG A 485 -9.23 17.64 16.86
CA ARG A 485 -8.22 18.38 16.07
C ARG A 485 -8.34 18.15 14.55
N GLY A 486 -9.31 17.35 14.11
CA GLY A 486 -9.52 17.02 12.69
C GLY A 486 -8.59 15.95 12.16
N ILE A 487 -7.89 15.21 13.03
CA ILE A 487 -7.06 14.08 12.63
C ILE A 487 -7.95 12.93 12.15
N ARG A 488 -7.53 12.28 11.06
CA ARG A 488 -8.23 11.14 10.45
C ARG A 488 -7.47 9.83 10.58
N CYS A 489 -6.14 9.88 10.68
CA CYS A 489 -5.29 8.71 10.80
C CYS A 489 -4.34 8.85 11.99
N VAL A 490 -4.33 7.81 12.83
CA VAL A 490 -3.38 7.63 13.92
C VAL A 490 -2.48 6.46 13.57
N ALA A 491 -1.17 6.66 13.67
CA ALA A 491 -0.19 5.65 13.36
C ALA A 491 0.66 5.29 14.58
N THR A 492 1.25 4.10 14.59
CA THR A 492 2.13 3.65 15.67
C THR A 492 3.24 2.72 15.15
N ASP A 493 4.42 2.82 15.74
CA ASP A 493 5.51 1.82 15.61
C ASP A 493 5.45 0.75 16.72
N ALA A 494 4.28 0.63 17.36
CA ALA A 494 3.86 -0.51 18.16
C ALA A 494 3.13 -1.53 17.26
N PRO A 495 2.98 -2.79 17.72
CA PRO A 495 2.28 -3.79 16.94
C PRO A 495 0.81 -3.44 16.69
N ASP A 496 0.21 -2.70 17.61
CA ASP A 496 -1.20 -2.31 17.63
C ASP A 496 -1.40 -1.00 18.40
N LEU A 497 -2.43 -0.21 18.03
CA LEU A 497 -2.90 0.94 18.80
C LEU A 497 -3.64 0.50 20.06
N GLY A 498 -4.22 -0.70 20.06
CA GLY A 498 -4.72 -1.34 21.27
C GLY A 498 -3.55 -1.73 22.17
N GLY A 499 -3.69 -1.52 23.48
CA GLY A 499 -2.73 -2.05 24.46
C GLY A 499 -2.98 -3.54 24.76
N VAL A 500 -2.18 -4.10 25.66
CA VAL A 500 -2.30 -5.52 26.06
C VAL A 500 -3.53 -5.83 26.94
N ASP A 501 -4.19 -4.80 27.50
CA ASP A 501 -5.44 -4.96 28.24
C ASP A 501 -6.64 -5.01 27.26
N PRO A 502 -7.37 -6.14 27.17
CA PRO A 502 -8.42 -6.31 26.16
C PRO A 502 -9.56 -5.30 26.26
N ARG A 503 -9.93 -4.86 27.47
CA ARG A 503 -11.00 -3.88 27.67
C ARG A 503 -10.56 -2.51 27.17
N ARG A 504 -9.35 -2.06 27.52
CA ARG A 504 -8.80 -0.78 27.05
C ARG A 504 -8.57 -0.80 25.54
N ALA A 505 -8.01 -1.88 25.00
CA ALA A 505 -7.85 -2.03 23.55
C ALA A 505 -9.19 -1.93 22.80
N ALA A 506 -10.23 -2.63 23.25
CA ALA A 506 -11.56 -2.55 22.65
C ALA A 506 -12.10 -1.11 22.68
N MET A 507 -11.95 -0.39 23.79
CA MET A 507 -12.38 1.01 23.89
C MET A 507 -11.61 1.94 22.96
N THR A 508 -10.30 1.73 22.77
CA THR A 508 -9.48 2.51 21.83
C THR A 508 -9.95 2.29 20.39
N TYR A 509 -10.17 1.03 19.99
CA TYR A 509 -10.67 0.74 18.65
C TYR A 509 -12.12 1.15 18.43
N TRP A 510 -12.97 1.08 19.45
CA TRP A 510 -14.33 1.63 19.40
C TRP A 510 -14.31 3.14 19.23
N ALA A 511 -13.43 3.86 19.95
CA ALA A 511 -13.24 5.30 19.78
C ALA A 511 -12.78 5.64 18.36
N LEU A 512 -11.83 4.87 17.81
CA LEU A 512 -11.33 5.08 16.46
C LEU A 512 -12.45 4.90 15.42
N GLY A 513 -13.14 3.75 15.47
CA GLY A 513 -14.17 3.41 14.51
C GLY A 513 -15.43 4.27 14.63
N SER A 514 -15.92 4.55 15.84
CA SER A 514 -17.13 5.37 16.04
C SER A 514 -16.94 6.83 15.66
N ASN A 515 -15.68 7.30 15.62
CA ASN A 515 -15.32 8.65 15.16
C ASN A 515 -14.93 8.70 13.67
N ASP A 516 -15.09 7.60 12.92
CA ASP A 516 -14.75 7.52 11.50
C ASP A 516 -13.29 7.96 11.25
N MET A 517 -12.39 7.40 12.06
CA MET A 517 -10.94 7.49 11.95
C MET A 517 -10.35 6.13 11.57
N VAL A 518 -9.09 6.13 11.13
CA VAL A 518 -8.35 4.93 10.77
C VAL A 518 -7.04 4.82 11.54
N GLY A 519 -6.53 3.60 11.65
CA GLY A 519 -5.23 3.31 12.25
C GLY A 519 -4.24 2.82 11.19
N VAL A 520 -2.96 3.15 11.34
CA VAL A 520 -1.86 2.45 10.65
C VAL A 520 -0.89 1.91 11.69
N GLU A 521 -0.82 0.59 11.79
CA GLU A 521 -0.12 -0.09 12.88
C GLU A 521 1.13 -0.79 12.37
N PHE A 522 1.97 -1.24 13.30
CA PHE A 522 3.14 -2.06 13.01
C PHE A 522 4.14 -1.34 12.08
N LEU A 523 4.38 -0.05 12.33
CA LEU A 523 5.44 0.68 11.64
C LEU A 523 6.82 0.28 12.17
N TYR A 524 7.81 0.34 11.29
CA TYR A 524 9.21 0.04 11.54
C TYR A 524 10.08 1.24 11.13
N ASN A 525 11.34 1.28 11.56
CA ASN A 525 12.30 2.36 11.23
C ASN A 525 11.84 3.79 11.60
N ALA A 526 10.88 3.95 12.51
CA ALA A 526 10.36 5.27 12.91
C ALA A 526 11.45 6.16 13.54
N GLU A 527 12.55 5.58 14.02
CA GLU A 527 13.72 6.30 14.50
C GLU A 527 14.51 7.06 13.44
N GLN A 528 14.32 6.73 12.16
CA GLN A 528 15.01 7.36 11.05
C GLN A 528 14.25 8.58 10.53
N LEU A 529 13.02 8.81 11.00
CA LEU A 529 12.17 9.88 10.52
C LEU A 529 12.78 11.26 10.78
N PRO A 530 12.87 12.13 9.77
CA PRO A 530 13.24 13.52 9.97
C PRO A 530 12.09 14.28 10.62
N GLU A 531 12.39 15.50 11.11
CA GLU A 531 11.40 16.38 11.75
C GLU A 531 10.21 16.71 10.84
N ARG A 532 10.46 16.83 9.52
CA ARG A 532 9.43 17.09 8.52
C ARG A 532 9.42 15.97 7.49
N ALA A 533 8.34 15.22 7.46
CA ALA A 533 8.10 14.19 6.47
C ALA A 533 6.65 14.21 6.02
N TYR A 534 6.42 13.78 4.78
CA TYR A 534 5.10 13.46 4.26
C TYR A 534 4.93 11.95 4.28
N PHE A 535 3.95 11.47 5.04
CA PHE A 535 3.63 10.06 5.17
C PHE A 535 2.72 9.63 4.04
N THR A 536 2.98 8.46 3.46
CA THR A 536 2.07 7.79 2.53
C THR A 536 1.93 6.33 2.93
N PHE A 537 0.71 5.88 3.13
CA PHE A 537 0.38 4.47 3.30
C PHE A 537 -0.79 4.08 2.42
N ALA A 538 -0.71 2.89 1.81
CA ALA A 538 -1.82 2.30 1.09
C ALA A 538 -1.91 0.79 1.37
N ALA A 539 -3.08 0.36 1.82
CA ALA A 539 -3.45 -1.04 1.96
C ALA A 539 -4.08 -1.56 0.67
N ILE A 540 -3.86 -2.84 0.33
CA ILE A 540 -4.42 -3.48 -0.88
C ILE A 540 -5.94 -3.27 -0.96
N LYS A 541 -6.43 -2.96 -2.17
CA LYS A 541 -7.83 -2.58 -2.42
C LYS A 541 -8.75 -3.80 -2.52
N ILE A 542 -8.89 -4.51 -1.41
CA ILE A 542 -9.69 -5.74 -1.29
C ILE A 542 -11.10 -5.40 -0.86
N ARG A 543 -12.10 -5.85 -1.63
CA ARG A 543 -13.52 -5.59 -1.33
C ARG A 543 -13.91 -6.21 0.02
N GLY A 544 -14.52 -5.40 0.88
CA GLY A 544 -15.12 -5.89 2.11
C GLY A 544 -14.13 -6.41 3.15
N CYS A 545 -12.86 -6.00 3.07
CA CYS A 545 -11.82 -6.44 4.00
C CYS A 545 -11.81 -5.54 5.27
N HIS A 546 -11.71 -6.13 6.46
CA HIS A 546 -11.81 -5.46 7.76
C HIS A 546 -10.46 -5.12 8.39
N GLY A 547 -9.37 -5.41 7.68
CA GLY A 547 -8.00 -5.02 7.96
C GLY A 547 -7.22 -5.13 6.66
N GLY A 548 -6.19 -4.33 6.44
CA GLY A 548 -5.55 -4.30 5.13
C GLY A 548 -4.05 -4.18 5.20
N SER A 549 -3.34 -5.23 4.79
CA SER A 549 -1.89 -5.20 4.64
C SER A 549 -1.49 -4.19 3.57
N GLY A 550 -0.40 -3.48 3.82
CA GLY A 550 0.08 -2.41 2.95
C GLY A 550 1.53 -2.07 3.24
N ARG A 551 1.96 -0.92 2.75
CA ARG A 551 3.30 -0.38 3.01
C ARG A 551 3.26 1.11 3.26
N ALA A 552 4.08 1.55 4.19
CA ALA A 552 4.20 2.94 4.59
C ALA A 552 5.57 3.49 4.18
N ILE A 553 5.57 4.66 3.53
CA ILE A 553 6.78 5.39 3.13
C ILE A 553 6.68 6.81 3.68
N ALA A 554 7.80 7.35 4.17
CA ALA A 554 7.95 8.76 4.51
C ALA A 554 8.87 9.47 3.49
N TRP A 555 8.38 10.56 2.91
CA TRP A 555 9.09 11.41 1.93
C TRP A 555 9.54 12.70 2.61
N TYR A 556 10.77 13.16 2.36
CA TYR A 556 11.34 14.34 3.05
C TYR A 556 12.21 15.21 2.16
#